data_AF-A0A928T907-F1
#
_entry.id   AF-A0A928T907-F1
#
_cell.length_a   1.000
_cell.length_b   1.000
_cell.length_c   1.000
_cell.angle_alpha   90.00
_cell.angle_beta   90.00
_cell.angle_gamma   90.00
#
_symmetry.space_group_name_H-M   'P 1'
#
loop_
_entity.id
_entity.type
_entity.pdbx_description
1 polymer ?
#
loop_
_entity_poly.entity_id
_entity_poly.type
_entity_poly.pdbx_seq_one_letter_code
_entity_poly.pdbx_strand_id
1 'polypeptide(L)'
;MHRLPILLSFALFLSPARADTVASASQKAHDEIWRRFIDAYGIMIDFADMDGKVSLPTPEECREGKPNALGWWAPIENGAMFNGLYMDAAILRWKRTRSADDAAKARKLMEGLLLLNSISDVKGFVGRGVSTDGKSHYPVGSNDQTLPWFLGLWRYWQSGIATEAEKAKITQHLVTTAEEIVRLGWKMPAEPPFGTRGSFEGFHFEEVSRKLFTMRALHAVTGDAKWQSMYLDELAKRGGEKNLTKREICEGGMVFWYSKTHNWTSCAAVGALRGLWEMESDAGLKSVYAKGLAASAKLASEALPLAQKWDNADTSPFEMNWRVMNAEWKPQTTEKEAQELAMVQIKSFLKVAPRRGKETAFIREPAAAAWIVTLLPDAALLKQHRAGVEKVIAHYDYTKLYYSQFFWVEAAWERLSLLDAR
;
A
#
# COMPACT_ATOMS: atom_id res chain seq x y z
N MET A 1 38.21 31.92 -60.14
CA MET A 1 38.18 31.27 -58.82
C MET A 1 37.27 32.08 -57.90
N HIS A 2 35.99 31.74 -57.74
CA HIS A 2 35.18 32.15 -56.57
C HIS A 2 34.10 31.09 -56.39
N ARG A 3 34.23 30.30 -55.31
CA ARG A 3 33.28 29.27 -54.89
C ARG A 3 32.24 29.91 -53.97
N LEU A 4 30.97 29.77 -54.29
CA LEU A 4 29.85 30.09 -53.39
C LEU A 4 29.50 28.80 -52.59
N PRO A 5 29.37 28.84 -51.25
CA PRO A 5 28.99 27.66 -50.49
C PRO A 5 27.45 27.53 -50.46
N ILE A 6 26.97 26.33 -50.80
CA ILE A 6 25.58 25.91 -50.63
C ILE A 6 25.37 25.61 -49.14
N LEU A 7 24.53 26.41 -48.48
CA LEU A 7 24.01 26.11 -47.15
C LEU A 7 22.91 25.04 -47.29
N LEU A 8 23.23 23.79 -46.92
CA LEU A 8 22.23 22.75 -46.66
C LEU A 8 21.66 22.94 -45.25
N SER A 9 20.43 23.45 -45.16
CA SER A 9 19.64 23.42 -43.93
C SER A 9 19.13 21.99 -43.69
N PHE A 10 19.69 21.29 -42.71
CA PHE A 10 19.10 20.08 -42.16
C PHE A 10 17.89 20.47 -41.29
N ALA A 11 16.69 20.26 -41.81
CA ALA A 11 15.48 20.25 -40.99
C ALA A 11 15.46 18.94 -40.18
N LEU A 12 15.79 19.03 -38.89
CA LEU A 12 15.53 17.96 -37.92
C LEU A 12 14.02 17.83 -37.74
N PHE A 13 13.43 16.82 -38.37
CA PHE A 13 12.08 16.36 -38.03
C PHE A 13 12.12 15.76 -36.62
N LEU A 14 11.78 16.58 -35.63
CA LEU A 14 11.38 16.09 -34.31
C LEU A 14 10.06 15.35 -34.49
N SER A 15 10.14 14.01 -34.61
CA SER A 15 8.97 13.16 -34.46
C SER A 15 8.33 13.46 -33.10
N PRO A 16 7.02 13.76 -33.03
CA PRO A 16 6.36 13.90 -31.74
C PRO A 16 6.50 12.57 -30.99
N ALA A 17 6.99 12.62 -29.75
CA ALA A 17 7.04 11.46 -28.88
C ALA A 17 5.65 10.82 -28.85
N ARG A 18 5.55 9.59 -29.36
CA ARG A 18 4.29 8.84 -29.34
C ARG A 18 3.90 8.68 -27.87
N ALA A 19 2.72 9.16 -27.48
CA ALA A 19 2.19 8.97 -26.14
C ALA A 19 2.23 7.46 -25.81
N ASP A 20 2.80 7.11 -24.66
CA ASP A 20 2.84 5.73 -24.20
C ASP A 20 1.40 5.18 -24.14
N THR A 21 1.23 3.93 -24.57
CA THR A 21 -0.01 3.22 -24.27
C THR A 21 -0.11 2.99 -22.76
N VAL A 22 -1.33 2.84 -22.23
CA VAL A 22 -1.54 2.53 -20.80
C VAL A 22 -0.77 1.26 -20.39
N ALA A 23 -0.74 0.25 -21.28
CA ALA A 23 0.01 -0.97 -21.07
C ALA A 23 1.53 -0.72 -20.95
N SER A 24 2.11 0.08 -21.84
CA SER A 24 3.53 0.43 -21.77
C SER A 24 3.86 1.30 -20.57
N ALA A 25 2.97 2.22 -20.17
CA ALA A 25 3.15 3.03 -18.97
C ALA A 25 3.13 2.17 -17.70
N SER A 26 2.17 1.24 -17.59
CA SER A 26 2.14 0.25 -16.50
C SER A 26 3.38 -0.65 -16.49
N GLN A 27 3.90 -1.02 -17.66
CA GLN A 27 5.14 -1.82 -17.73
C GLN A 27 6.35 -1.02 -17.24
N LYS A 28 6.46 0.27 -17.60
CA LYS A 28 7.52 1.15 -17.07
C LYS A 28 7.43 1.31 -15.55
N ALA A 29 6.22 1.44 -15.00
CA ALA A 29 6.01 1.46 -13.56
C ALA A 29 6.51 0.16 -12.90
N HIS A 30 6.14 -1.00 -13.45
CA HIS A 30 6.63 -2.30 -12.99
C HIS A 30 8.15 -2.37 -13.00
N ASP A 31 8.78 -2.00 -14.12
CA ASP A 31 10.22 -2.09 -14.29
C ASP A 31 10.96 -1.19 -13.27
N GLU A 32 10.48 0.03 -13.04
CA GLU A 32 11.06 0.93 -12.03
C GLU A 32 10.88 0.44 -10.60
N ILE A 33 9.71 -0.14 -10.26
CA ILE A 33 9.46 -0.77 -8.95
C ILE A 33 10.51 -1.85 -8.67
N TRP A 34 10.69 -2.79 -9.60
CA TRP A 34 11.59 -3.91 -9.43
C TRP A 34 13.07 -3.53 -9.56
N ARG A 35 13.39 -2.49 -10.33
CA ARG A 35 14.76 -2.00 -10.49
C ARG A 35 15.27 -1.25 -9.27
N ARG A 36 14.43 -0.44 -8.60
CA ARG A 36 14.87 0.51 -7.57
C ARG A 36 14.29 0.27 -6.19
N PHE A 37 13.07 -0.23 -6.09
CA PHE A 37 12.29 -0.13 -4.86
C PHE A 37 12.06 -1.47 -4.16
N ILE A 38 12.21 -2.61 -4.83
CA ILE A 38 12.21 -3.91 -4.15
C ILE A 38 13.63 -4.26 -3.70
N ASP A 39 13.84 -4.34 -2.40
CA ASP A 39 15.15 -4.63 -1.82
C ASP A 39 15.56 -6.12 -1.96
N ALA A 40 16.72 -6.45 -1.37
CA ALA A 40 17.25 -7.81 -1.37
C ALA A 40 16.34 -8.81 -0.64
N TYR A 41 15.57 -8.34 0.35
CA TYR A 41 14.65 -9.14 1.18
C TYR A 41 13.24 -9.22 0.60
N GLY A 42 13.00 -8.60 -0.57
CA GLY A 42 11.69 -8.58 -1.18
C GLY A 42 10.76 -7.55 -0.57
N ILE A 43 11.27 -6.57 0.16
CA ILE A 43 10.50 -5.50 0.81
C ILE A 43 10.57 -4.25 -0.07
N MET A 44 9.42 -3.64 -0.33
CA MET A 44 9.34 -2.38 -1.06
C MET A 44 9.71 -1.22 -0.14
N ILE A 45 10.76 -0.47 -0.49
CA ILE A 45 11.17 0.75 0.20
C ILE A 45 10.37 1.98 -0.29
N ASP A 46 10.27 2.98 0.56
CA ASP A 46 9.51 4.21 0.30
C ASP A 46 10.12 5.05 -0.81
N PHE A 47 11.44 5.27 -0.77
CA PHE A 47 12.12 6.10 -1.75
C PHE A 47 13.57 5.68 -1.98
N ALA A 48 14.06 5.94 -3.18
CA ALA A 48 15.43 5.69 -3.62
C ALA A 48 15.83 6.76 -4.65
N ASP A 49 17.13 6.99 -4.83
CA ASP A 49 17.58 7.83 -5.94
C ASP A 49 17.33 7.16 -7.31
N MET A 50 17.63 7.87 -8.40
CA MET A 50 17.33 7.40 -9.76
C MET A 50 18.14 6.15 -10.18
N ASP A 51 19.27 5.91 -9.51
CA ASP A 51 20.11 4.73 -9.70
C ASP A 51 19.66 3.56 -8.79
N GLY A 52 18.68 3.78 -7.91
CA GLY A 52 18.20 2.77 -6.96
C GLY A 52 19.02 2.71 -5.67
N LYS A 53 19.89 3.68 -5.40
CA LYS A 53 20.59 3.76 -4.11
C LYS A 53 19.68 4.35 -3.05
N VAL A 54 19.77 3.76 -1.86
CA VAL A 54 19.01 4.16 -0.69
C VAL A 54 19.95 4.20 0.52
N SER A 55 19.78 5.20 1.36
CA SER A 55 20.48 5.26 2.64
C SER A 55 19.62 4.62 3.72
N LEU A 56 19.76 3.32 3.93
CA LEU A 56 18.98 2.61 4.96
C LEU A 56 19.39 3.06 6.38
N PRO A 57 18.48 2.96 7.36
CA PRO A 57 18.85 3.05 8.77
C PRO A 57 19.85 1.96 9.17
N THR A 58 20.74 2.30 10.08
CA THR A 58 21.64 1.35 10.74
C THR A 58 20.93 0.66 11.92
N PRO A 59 21.45 -0.48 12.41
CA PRO A 59 20.94 -1.12 13.63
C PRO A 59 20.88 -0.19 14.83
N GLU A 60 21.88 0.68 15.00
CA GLU A 60 21.93 1.64 16.11
C GLU A 60 20.81 2.67 15.99
N GLU A 61 20.60 3.23 14.79
CA GLU A 61 19.53 4.20 14.55
C GLU A 61 18.14 3.61 14.76
N CYS A 62 17.92 2.35 14.38
CA CYS A 62 16.69 1.65 14.68
C CYS A 62 16.49 1.48 16.19
N ARG A 63 17.53 1.05 16.92
CA ARG A 63 17.48 0.87 18.39
C ARG A 63 17.22 2.17 19.13
N GLU A 64 17.81 3.26 18.67
CA GLU A 64 17.60 4.60 19.23
C GLU A 64 16.27 5.23 18.77
N GLY A 65 15.53 4.61 17.85
CA GLY A 65 14.31 5.19 17.29
C GLY A 65 14.59 6.49 16.52
N LYS A 66 15.61 6.49 15.66
CA LYS A 66 15.94 7.59 14.74
C LYS A 66 15.40 7.31 13.34
N PRO A 67 14.71 8.26 12.67
CA PRO A 67 14.53 9.65 13.10
C PRO A 67 13.43 9.79 14.15
N ASN A 68 12.54 8.80 14.25
CA ASN A 68 11.56 8.65 15.31
C ASN A 68 11.27 7.14 15.46
N ALA A 69 10.77 6.71 16.62
CA ALA A 69 10.53 5.30 16.92
C ALA A 69 9.44 4.67 16.03
N LEU A 70 8.62 5.48 15.36
CA LEU A 70 7.64 5.02 14.38
C LEU A 70 8.27 4.61 13.05
N GLY A 71 9.53 4.98 12.81
CA GLY A 71 10.20 4.81 11.53
C GLY A 71 9.68 5.73 10.42
N TRP A 72 8.87 6.72 10.77
CA TRP A 72 8.25 7.62 9.81
C TRP A 72 9.28 8.49 9.10
N TRP A 73 9.04 8.70 7.81
CA TRP A 73 9.82 9.50 6.86
C TRP A 73 11.18 8.90 6.45
N ALA A 74 11.54 7.76 7.03
CA ALA A 74 12.69 6.96 6.62
C ALA A 74 12.35 6.07 5.39
N PRO A 75 13.34 5.54 4.66
CA PRO A 75 13.09 4.74 3.46
C PRO A 75 12.39 3.39 3.72
N ILE A 76 12.33 2.94 4.98
CA ILE A 76 11.78 1.62 5.36
C ILE A 76 10.47 1.76 6.16
N GLU A 77 9.72 2.83 5.93
CA GLU A 77 8.54 3.21 6.71
C GLU A 77 7.34 2.27 6.47
N ASN A 78 7.16 1.81 5.22
CA ASN A 78 5.90 1.22 4.79
C ASN A 78 6.02 -0.15 4.09
N GLY A 79 7.07 -0.92 4.35
CA GLY A 79 7.33 -2.19 3.66
C GLY A 79 6.19 -3.20 3.74
N ALA A 80 5.61 -3.45 4.93
CA ALA A 80 4.47 -4.36 5.05
C ALA A 80 3.22 -3.81 4.36
N MET A 81 2.97 -2.50 4.48
CA MET A 81 1.91 -1.82 3.74
C MET A 81 2.06 -2.00 2.23
N PHE A 82 3.24 -1.72 1.68
CA PHE A 82 3.45 -1.70 0.24
C PHE A 82 3.47 -3.10 -0.33
N ASN A 83 4.21 -4.03 0.28
CA ASN A 83 4.21 -5.42 -0.14
C ASN A 83 2.80 -6.00 -0.13
N GLY A 84 2.06 -5.74 0.96
CA GLY A 84 0.71 -6.26 1.16
C GLY A 84 -0.25 -5.82 0.05
N LEU A 85 -0.21 -4.53 -0.31
CA LEU A 85 -1.07 -3.95 -1.33
C LEU A 85 -0.58 -4.26 -2.76
N TYR A 86 0.73 -4.26 -2.99
CA TYR A 86 1.34 -4.55 -4.30
C TYR A 86 1.26 -6.04 -4.68
N MET A 87 1.11 -6.94 -3.70
CA MET A 87 0.87 -8.37 -3.94
C MET A 87 -0.29 -8.63 -4.90
N ASP A 88 -1.33 -7.79 -4.85
CA ASP A 88 -2.46 -7.87 -5.78
C ASP A 88 -2.02 -7.68 -7.24
N ALA A 89 -1.16 -6.70 -7.54
CA ALA A 89 -0.59 -6.50 -8.86
C ALA A 89 0.23 -7.72 -9.32
N ALA A 90 1.14 -8.19 -8.47
CA ALA A 90 2.04 -9.30 -8.79
C ALA A 90 1.25 -10.58 -9.15
N ILE A 91 0.21 -10.89 -8.38
CA ILE A 91 -0.65 -12.05 -8.63
C ILE A 91 -1.48 -11.88 -9.90
N LEU A 92 -2.09 -10.70 -10.12
CA LEU A 92 -2.91 -10.46 -11.30
C LEU A 92 -2.08 -10.50 -12.58
N ARG A 93 -0.87 -9.93 -12.54
CA ARG A 93 0.11 -10.05 -13.61
C ARG A 93 0.44 -11.52 -13.90
N TRP A 94 0.77 -12.32 -12.89
CA TRP A 94 0.98 -13.76 -13.07
C TRP A 94 -0.26 -14.47 -13.64
N LYS A 95 -1.48 -14.11 -13.22
CA LYS A 95 -2.70 -14.70 -13.79
C LYS A 95 -2.81 -14.43 -15.29
N ARG A 96 -2.41 -13.23 -15.75
CA ARG A 96 -2.42 -12.84 -17.15
C ARG A 96 -1.28 -13.48 -17.96
N THR A 97 -0.06 -13.50 -17.43
CA THR A 97 1.14 -13.96 -18.16
C THR A 97 1.41 -15.45 -18.01
N ARG A 98 1.00 -16.04 -16.88
CA ARG A 98 1.35 -17.40 -16.43
C ARG A 98 2.86 -17.66 -16.34
N SER A 99 3.67 -16.60 -16.29
CA SER A 99 5.14 -16.69 -16.30
C SER A 99 5.70 -17.17 -14.96
N ALA A 100 6.75 -17.99 -15.01
CA ALA A 100 7.52 -18.38 -13.82
C ALA A 100 8.17 -17.18 -13.12
N ASP A 101 8.61 -16.18 -13.87
CA ASP A 101 9.26 -14.98 -13.33
C ASP A 101 8.29 -14.13 -12.50
N ASP A 102 7.05 -13.97 -12.97
CA ASP A 102 6.01 -13.23 -12.24
C ASP A 102 5.59 -14.01 -10.98
N ALA A 103 5.57 -15.35 -11.04
CA ALA A 103 5.34 -16.19 -9.85
C ALA A 103 6.48 -16.05 -8.82
N ALA A 104 7.74 -16.00 -9.28
CA ALA A 104 8.90 -15.81 -8.41
C ALA A 104 8.90 -14.43 -7.74
N LYS A 105 8.50 -13.39 -8.47
CA LYS A 105 8.30 -12.03 -7.92
C LYS A 105 7.24 -12.01 -6.82
N ALA A 106 6.07 -12.61 -7.05
CA ALA A 106 5.03 -12.72 -6.03
C ALA A 106 5.50 -13.50 -4.79
N ARG A 107 6.25 -14.59 -4.98
CA ARG A 107 6.85 -15.36 -3.88
C ARG A 107 7.86 -14.55 -3.08
N LYS A 108 8.73 -13.78 -3.75
CA LYS A 108 9.70 -12.89 -3.09
C LYS A 108 9.00 -11.84 -2.21
N LEU A 109 7.90 -11.25 -2.67
CA LEU A 109 7.10 -10.31 -1.84
C LEU A 109 6.49 -11.01 -0.61
N MET A 110 6.02 -12.24 -0.78
CA MET A 110 5.46 -13.05 0.31
C MET A 110 6.53 -13.38 1.36
N GLU A 111 7.72 -13.76 0.93
CA GLU A 111 8.86 -14.00 1.83
C GLU A 111 9.23 -12.75 2.62
N GLY A 112 9.24 -11.58 1.97
CA GLY A 112 9.43 -10.29 2.64
C GLY A 112 8.36 -9.99 3.69
N LEU A 113 7.08 -10.28 3.39
CA LEU A 113 5.99 -10.15 4.38
C LEU A 113 6.18 -11.09 5.58
N LEU A 114 6.59 -12.34 5.35
CA LEU A 114 6.86 -13.28 6.44
C LEU A 114 8.06 -12.84 7.29
N LEU A 115 9.13 -12.35 6.65
CA LEU A 115 10.29 -11.79 7.36
C LEU A 115 9.84 -10.67 8.31
N LEU A 116 9.05 -9.72 7.83
CA LEU A 116 8.58 -8.59 8.65
C LEU A 116 7.75 -9.01 9.88
N ASN A 117 7.17 -10.21 9.89
CA ASN A 117 6.46 -10.77 11.03
C ASN A 117 7.33 -11.70 11.90
N SER A 118 8.61 -11.88 11.55
CA SER A 118 9.57 -12.77 12.23
C SER A 118 10.80 -12.06 12.80
N ILE A 119 10.91 -10.75 12.63
CA ILE A 119 12.08 -9.96 13.07
C ILE A 119 12.06 -9.57 14.56
N SER A 120 10.91 -9.69 15.24
CA SER A 120 10.72 -9.32 16.63
C SER A 120 10.36 -10.54 17.49
N ASP A 121 10.81 -10.53 18.75
CA ASP A 121 10.39 -11.50 19.77
C ASP A 121 8.97 -11.21 20.31
N VAL A 122 8.41 -10.03 20.01
CA VAL A 122 7.04 -9.70 20.38
C VAL A 122 6.07 -10.43 19.47
N LYS A 123 5.32 -11.37 20.06
CA LYS A 123 4.30 -12.14 19.36
C LYS A 123 3.32 -11.21 18.63
N GLY A 124 2.98 -11.55 17.39
CA GLY A 124 2.03 -10.82 16.56
C GLY A 124 2.51 -9.45 16.06
N PHE A 125 3.78 -9.09 16.28
CA PHE A 125 4.37 -7.89 15.72
C PHE A 125 4.48 -7.99 14.20
N VAL A 126 4.17 -6.89 13.51
CA VAL A 126 4.36 -6.74 12.06
C VAL A 126 5.25 -5.52 11.84
N GLY A 127 6.47 -5.77 11.38
CA GLY A 127 7.47 -4.75 11.12
C GLY A 127 7.23 -3.96 9.84
N ARG A 128 7.89 -2.81 9.77
CA ARG A 128 7.83 -1.87 8.63
C ARG A 128 8.90 -2.13 7.59
N GLY A 129 10.05 -2.65 8.00
CA GLY A 129 11.22 -2.83 7.18
C GLY A 129 12.39 -3.31 8.02
N VAL A 130 13.53 -3.57 7.37
CA VAL A 130 14.76 -4.02 8.02
C VAL A 130 15.90 -3.04 7.73
N SER A 131 16.81 -2.91 8.69
CA SER A 131 18.00 -2.07 8.62
C SER A 131 19.06 -2.67 7.67
N THR A 132 20.23 -2.04 7.57
CA THR A 132 21.39 -2.57 6.81
C THR A 132 21.83 -4.00 7.17
N ASP A 133 21.45 -4.53 8.34
CA ASP A 133 21.76 -5.89 8.77
C ASP A 133 20.68 -6.94 8.41
N GLY A 134 19.58 -6.51 7.79
CA GLY A 134 18.47 -7.39 7.40
C GLY A 134 17.58 -7.88 8.55
N LYS A 135 17.74 -7.37 9.77
CA LYS A 135 16.94 -7.81 10.94
C LYS A 135 16.55 -6.70 11.91
N SER A 136 17.41 -5.72 12.15
CA SER A 136 17.12 -4.62 13.06
C SER A 136 16.02 -3.75 12.45
N HIS A 137 15.13 -3.22 13.29
CA HIS A 137 13.88 -2.61 12.82
C HIS A 137 13.36 -1.60 13.83
N TYR A 138 12.34 -0.83 13.42
CA TYR A 138 11.67 0.11 14.32
C TYR A 138 10.68 -0.62 15.23
N PRO A 139 10.61 -0.27 16.53
CA PRO A 139 9.90 -1.05 17.54
C PRO A 139 8.37 -0.91 17.49
N VAL A 140 7.84 0.05 16.73
CA VAL A 140 6.41 0.38 16.77
C VAL A 140 5.65 -0.26 15.60
N GLY A 141 4.84 -1.27 15.92
CA GLY A 141 3.86 -1.85 14.99
C GLY A 141 2.77 -0.86 14.62
N SER A 142 1.85 -1.22 13.71
CA SER A 142 0.77 -0.29 13.32
C SER A 142 -0.34 -0.96 12.52
N ASN A 143 -1.56 -0.47 12.67
CA ASN A 143 -2.72 -0.97 11.95
C ASN A 143 -2.65 -0.70 10.43
N ASP A 144 -1.88 0.32 10.00
CA ASP A 144 -1.57 0.59 8.59
C ASP A 144 -0.58 -0.40 7.95
N GLN A 145 0.22 -1.11 8.75
CA GLN A 145 1.08 -2.20 8.29
C GLN A 145 0.39 -3.55 8.40
N THR A 146 -0.28 -3.80 9.53
CA THR A 146 -0.83 -5.10 9.86
C THR A 146 -1.95 -5.53 8.91
N LEU A 147 -2.89 -4.64 8.55
CA LEU A 147 -3.95 -5.05 7.62
C LEU A 147 -3.39 -5.42 6.23
N PRO A 148 -2.59 -4.56 5.56
CA PRO A 148 -1.98 -4.95 4.29
C PRO A 148 -1.19 -6.26 4.37
N TRP A 149 -0.50 -6.50 5.48
CA TRP A 149 0.19 -7.77 5.70
C TRP A 149 -0.77 -8.97 5.68
N PHE A 150 -1.89 -8.91 6.42
CA PHE A 150 -2.95 -9.93 6.33
C PHE A 150 -3.51 -10.06 4.91
N LEU A 151 -3.80 -8.93 4.26
CA LEU A 151 -4.40 -8.88 2.93
C LEU A 151 -3.47 -9.51 1.88
N GLY A 152 -2.21 -9.12 1.84
CA GLY A 152 -1.22 -9.63 0.89
C GLY A 152 -0.94 -11.12 1.07
N LEU A 153 -0.76 -11.58 2.31
CA LEU A 153 -0.56 -13.00 2.57
C LEU A 153 -1.80 -13.84 2.20
N TRP A 154 -3.01 -13.36 2.52
CA TRP A 154 -4.25 -14.03 2.08
C TRP A 154 -4.39 -14.03 0.54
N ARG A 155 -4.03 -12.93 -0.13
CA ARG A 155 -3.98 -12.85 -1.61
C ARG A 155 -3.04 -13.90 -2.19
N TYR A 156 -1.82 -14.01 -1.67
CA TYR A 156 -0.85 -15.01 -2.12
C TYR A 156 -1.33 -16.44 -1.83
N TRP A 157 -1.86 -16.69 -0.64
CA TRP A 157 -2.37 -18.00 -0.21
C TRP A 157 -3.42 -18.59 -1.17
N GLN A 158 -4.34 -17.76 -1.65
CA GLN A 158 -5.39 -18.19 -2.60
C GLN A 158 -4.98 -18.10 -4.08
N SER A 159 -3.77 -17.61 -4.38
CA SER A 159 -3.41 -17.17 -5.74
C SER A 159 -3.35 -18.32 -6.76
N GLY A 160 -3.04 -19.54 -6.32
CA GLY A 160 -2.63 -20.66 -7.17
C GLY A 160 -1.13 -20.71 -7.44
N ILE A 161 -0.34 -19.74 -6.94
CA ILE A 161 1.13 -19.78 -6.89
C ILE A 161 1.61 -20.54 -5.65
N ALA A 162 0.89 -20.37 -4.54
CA ALA A 162 1.26 -20.90 -3.24
C ALA A 162 1.27 -22.44 -3.22
N THR A 163 2.39 -23.02 -2.79
CA THR A 163 2.47 -24.45 -2.50
C THR A 163 1.74 -24.78 -1.19
N GLU A 164 1.42 -26.05 -0.96
CA GLU A 164 0.78 -26.46 0.31
C GLU A 164 1.68 -26.17 1.53
N ALA A 165 3.00 -26.29 1.38
CA ALA A 165 3.94 -25.92 2.44
C ALA A 165 3.94 -24.41 2.72
N GLU A 166 3.89 -23.58 1.67
CA GLU A 166 3.76 -22.12 1.81
C GLU A 166 2.42 -21.74 2.44
N LYS A 167 1.33 -22.38 2.02
CA LYS A 167 0.00 -22.16 2.61
C LYS A 167 0.00 -22.49 4.10
N ALA A 168 0.57 -23.63 4.50
CA ALA A 168 0.66 -24.01 5.91
C ALA A 168 1.46 -22.98 6.72
N LYS A 169 2.61 -22.53 6.19
CA LYS A 169 3.44 -21.49 6.82
C LYS A 169 2.67 -20.18 6.96
N ILE A 170 2.04 -19.70 5.88
CA ILE A 170 1.22 -18.48 5.90
C ILE A 170 0.10 -18.60 6.93
N THR A 171 -0.67 -19.70 6.91
CA THR A 171 -1.76 -19.94 7.87
C THR A 171 -1.26 -19.86 9.31
N GLN A 172 -0.10 -20.46 9.62
CA GLN A 172 0.50 -20.39 10.96
C GLN A 172 0.79 -18.94 11.40
N HIS A 173 1.42 -18.15 10.53
CA HIS A 173 1.72 -16.74 10.81
C HIS A 173 0.45 -15.91 11.00
N LEU A 174 -0.54 -16.08 10.11
CA LEU A 174 -1.81 -15.37 10.17
C LEU A 174 -2.56 -15.67 11.48
N VAL A 175 -2.66 -16.95 11.86
CA VAL A 175 -3.33 -17.37 13.10
C VAL A 175 -2.59 -16.84 14.33
N THR A 176 -1.28 -17.05 14.41
CA THR A 176 -0.45 -16.62 15.55
C THR A 176 -0.59 -15.12 15.80
N THR A 177 -0.56 -14.34 14.72
CA THR A 177 -0.66 -12.87 14.78
C THR A 177 -2.08 -12.44 15.17
N ALA A 178 -3.12 -13.02 14.56
CA ALA A 178 -4.50 -12.64 14.86
C ALA A 178 -4.92 -13.01 16.28
N GLU A 179 -4.52 -14.17 16.79
CA GLU A 179 -4.81 -14.58 18.17
C GLU A 179 -4.22 -13.62 19.19
N GLU A 180 -3.01 -13.13 18.93
CA GLU A 180 -2.37 -12.15 19.79
C GLU A 180 -3.05 -10.78 19.73
N ILE A 181 -3.43 -10.33 18.52
CA ILE A 181 -4.24 -9.12 18.34
C ILE A 181 -5.58 -9.24 19.08
N VAL A 182 -6.25 -10.40 19.02
CA VAL A 182 -7.49 -10.67 19.76
C VAL A 182 -7.24 -10.60 21.27
N ARG A 183 -6.16 -11.23 21.77
CA ARG A 183 -5.77 -11.17 23.19
C ARG A 183 -5.55 -9.74 23.67
N LEU A 184 -5.02 -8.88 22.81
CA LEU A 184 -4.77 -7.45 23.09
C LEU A 184 -5.99 -6.55 22.84
N GLY A 185 -7.18 -7.12 22.60
CA GLY A 185 -8.38 -6.34 22.35
C GLY A 185 -8.32 -5.56 21.04
N TRP A 186 -7.82 -6.21 19.98
CA TRP A 186 -7.68 -5.67 18.62
C TRP A 186 -6.65 -4.55 18.46
N LYS A 187 -5.74 -4.38 19.42
CA LYS A 187 -4.60 -3.45 19.35
C LYS A 187 -3.40 -4.13 18.70
N MET A 188 -2.62 -3.39 17.92
CA MET A 188 -1.44 -3.95 17.26
C MET A 188 -0.24 -3.97 18.22
N PRO A 189 0.47 -5.11 18.37
CA PRO A 189 1.66 -5.19 19.20
C PRO A 189 2.76 -4.20 18.80
N ALA A 190 3.48 -3.69 19.79
CA ALA A 190 4.71 -2.92 19.64
C ALA A 190 5.71 -3.36 20.72
N GLU A 191 7.00 -3.22 20.45
CA GLU A 191 8.03 -3.56 21.41
C GLU A 191 8.03 -2.58 22.61
N PRO A 192 8.56 -3.00 23.78
CA PRO A 192 8.83 -2.08 24.87
C PRO A 192 9.69 -0.89 24.41
N PRO A 193 9.44 0.32 24.95
CA PRO A 193 8.44 0.67 25.97
C PRO A 193 7.02 0.95 25.42
N PHE A 194 6.77 0.80 24.11
CA PHE A 194 5.55 1.29 23.46
C PHE A 194 4.31 0.41 23.68
N GLY A 195 4.50 -0.92 23.74
CA GLY A 195 3.44 -1.89 24.03
C GLY A 195 2.45 -2.12 22.89
N THR A 196 1.68 -1.10 22.46
CA THR A 196 0.75 -1.22 21.33
C THR A 196 0.59 0.09 20.54
N ARG A 197 0.26 0.01 19.25
CA ARG A 197 -0.01 1.17 18.38
C ARG A 197 -1.15 0.91 17.42
N GLY A 198 -2.20 1.73 17.51
CA GLY A 198 -3.37 1.60 16.64
C GLY A 198 -4.24 0.39 16.99
N SER A 199 -5.42 0.34 16.37
CA SER A 199 -6.44 -0.66 16.66
C SER A 199 -7.27 -1.00 15.42
N PHE A 200 -7.90 -2.17 15.43
CA PHE A 200 -9.05 -2.52 14.58
C PHE A 200 -10.38 -2.42 15.33
N GLU A 201 -10.37 -2.08 16.62
CA GLU A 201 -11.58 -1.82 17.41
C GLU A 201 -12.17 -0.45 17.06
N GLY A 202 -13.50 -0.36 17.02
CA GLY A 202 -14.22 0.89 16.76
C GLY A 202 -15.32 0.77 15.69
N PHE A 203 -15.83 1.91 15.25
CA PHE A 203 -16.99 2.04 14.35
C PHE A 203 -16.70 2.97 13.15
N HIS A 204 -15.44 3.30 12.89
CA HIS A 204 -15.05 3.91 11.63
C HIS A 204 -14.89 2.84 10.54
N PHE A 205 -15.07 3.23 9.28
CA PHE A 205 -15.00 2.34 8.13
C PHE A 205 -13.72 1.50 8.10
N GLU A 206 -12.58 2.13 8.39
CA GLU A 206 -11.28 1.49 8.40
C GLU A 206 -11.20 0.38 9.45
N GLU A 207 -11.58 0.68 10.69
CA GLU A 207 -11.57 -0.25 11.83
C GLU A 207 -12.49 -1.44 11.54
N VAL A 208 -13.72 -1.16 11.12
CA VAL A 208 -14.72 -2.18 10.82
C VAL A 208 -14.26 -3.12 9.70
N SER A 209 -13.82 -2.57 8.57
CA SER A 209 -13.41 -3.38 7.42
C SER A 209 -12.17 -4.22 7.72
N ARG A 210 -11.20 -3.66 8.47
CA ARG A 210 -9.99 -4.36 8.91
C ARG A 210 -10.33 -5.57 9.79
N LYS A 211 -11.15 -5.34 10.82
CA LYS A 211 -11.53 -6.36 11.80
C LYS A 211 -12.31 -7.51 11.16
N LEU A 212 -13.34 -7.18 10.39
CA LEU A 212 -14.20 -8.17 9.72
C LEU A 212 -13.41 -8.98 8.69
N PHE A 213 -12.57 -8.32 7.88
CA PHE A 213 -11.72 -9.01 6.92
C PHE A 213 -10.78 -9.99 7.60
N THR A 214 -10.13 -9.60 8.71
CA THR A 214 -9.20 -10.47 9.43
C THR A 214 -9.88 -11.76 9.88
N MET A 215 -11.08 -11.66 10.46
CA MET A 215 -11.86 -12.83 10.87
C MET A 215 -12.26 -13.71 9.67
N ARG A 216 -12.74 -13.11 8.58
CA ARG A 216 -13.12 -13.87 7.37
C ARG A 216 -11.94 -14.54 6.68
N ALA A 217 -10.81 -13.85 6.59
CA ALA A 217 -9.57 -14.41 6.06
C ALA A 217 -9.10 -15.59 6.92
N LEU A 218 -9.18 -15.49 8.25
CA LEU A 218 -8.82 -16.60 9.13
C LEU A 218 -9.75 -17.81 9.00
N HIS A 219 -11.06 -17.59 8.89
CA HIS A 219 -11.98 -18.68 8.57
C HIS A 219 -11.63 -19.33 7.22
N ALA A 220 -11.32 -18.54 6.19
CA ALA A 220 -10.98 -19.06 4.86
C ALA A 220 -9.71 -19.91 4.84
N VAL A 221 -8.68 -19.55 5.62
CA VAL A 221 -7.39 -20.28 5.61
C VAL A 221 -7.30 -21.42 6.63
N THR A 222 -8.22 -21.49 7.60
CA THR A 222 -8.21 -22.53 8.65
C THR A 222 -9.42 -23.47 8.60
N GLY A 223 -10.57 -23.00 8.10
CA GLY A 223 -11.86 -23.68 8.25
C GLY A 223 -12.44 -23.66 9.68
N ASP A 224 -11.81 -22.95 10.62
CA ASP A 224 -12.26 -22.89 12.01
C ASP A 224 -13.50 -21.99 12.17
N ALA A 225 -14.63 -22.61 12.54
CA ALA A 225 -15.92 -21.98 12.72
C ALA A 225 -15.92 -20.85 13.76
N LYS A 226 -14.97 -20.83 14.72
CA LYS A 226 -14.81 -19.73 15.69
C LYS A 226 -14.71 -18.38 14.99
N TRP A 227 -13.88 -18.29 13.95
CA TRP A 227 -13.67 -17.04 13.22
C TRP A 227 -14.92 -16.59 12.46
N GLN A 228 -15.67 -17.55 11.95
CA GLN A 228 -16.95 -17.27 11.29
C GLN A 228 -17.98 -16.73 12.28
N SER A 229 -18.12 -17.35 13.44
CA SER A 229 -19.04 -16.89 14.50
C SER A 229 -18.65 -15.49 14.99
N MET A 230 -17.36 -15.27 15.29
CA MET A 230 -16.86 -13.94 15.69
C MET A 230 -17.15 -12.88 14.63
N TYR A 231 -17.00 -13.20 13.34
CA TYR A 231 -17.33 -12.29 12.24
C TYR A 231 -18.82 -11.92 12.22
N LEU A 232 -19.72 -12.90 12.33
CA LEU A 232 -21.16 -12.65 12.30
C LEU A 232 -21.62 -11.82 13.51
N ASP A 233 -21.11 -12.14 14.70
CA ASP A 233 -21.40 -11.39 15.92
C ASP A 233 -20.90 -9.95 15.80
N GLU A 234 -19.66 -9.76 15.32
CA GLU A 234 -19.07 -8.44 15.13
C GLU A 234 -19.82 -7.62 14.07
N LEU A 235 -20.24 -8.25 12.99
CA LEU A 235 -20.99 -7.63 11.89
C LEU A 235 -22.33 -7.05 12.37
N ALA A 236 -22.97 -7.70 13.34
CA ALA A 236 -24.25 -7.29 13.92
C ALA A 236 -24.14 -6.20 15.00
N LYS A 237 -22.94 -5.96 15.56
CA LYS A 237 -22.75 -4.94 16.60
C LYS A 237 -23.09 -3.55 16.08
N ARG A 238 -23.73 -2.76 16.94
CA ARG A 238 -24.15 -1.38 16.69
C ARG A 238 -23.40 -0.40 17.60
N GLY A 239 -23.07 0.77 17.07
CA GLY A 239 -22.37 1.81 17.83
C GLY A 239 -21.86 2.96 16.95
N GLY A 240 -20.89 3.70 17.47
CA GLY A 240 -20.39 4.94 16.87
C GLY A 240 -21.41 6.09 16.93
N GLU A 241 -21.02 7.26 16.44
CA GLU A 241 -21.82 8.49 16.52
C GLU A 241 -23.20 8.35 15.84
N LYS A 242 -23.26 7.58 14.75
CA LYS A 242 -24.49 7.35 13.98
C LYS A 242 -25.29 6.13 14.45
N ASN A 243 -24.83 5.45 15.51
CA ASN A 243 -25.44 4.22 16.04
C ASN A 243 -25.74 3.20 14.93
N LEU A 244 -24.78 2.96 14.03
CA LEU A 244 -24.92 2.05 12.89
C LEU A 244 -24.37 0.68 13.25
N THR A 245 -24.93 -0.36 12.62
CA THR A 245 -24.32 -1.68 12.61
C THR A 245 -23.03 -1.66 11.79
N LYS A 246 -22.11 -2.58 12.09
CA LYS A 246 -20.90 -2.74 11.27
C LYS A 246 -21.22 -3.14 9.82
N ARG A 247 -22.31 -3.88 9.62
CA ARG A 247 -22.89 -4.13 8.29
C ARG A 247 -23.26 -2.84 7.55
N GLU A 248 -24.01 -1.93 8.19
CA GLU A 248 -24.41 -0.65 7.60
C GLU A 248 -23.19 0.24 7.31
N ILE A 249 -22.15 0.20 8.16
CA ILE A 249 -20.88 0.90 7.92
C ILE A 249 -20.17 0.35 6.68
N CYS A 250 -20.09 -0.98 6.52
CA CYS A 250 -19.56 -1.59 5.31
C CYS A 250 -20.38 -1.24 4.06
N GLU A 251 -21.72 -1.14 4.17
CA GLU A 251 -22.58 -0.72 3.06
C GLU A 251 -22.31 0.73 2.64
N GLY A 252 -22.06 1.62 3.60
CA GLY A 252 -21.76 3.03 3.37
C GLY A 252 -20.39 3.28 2.73
N GLY A 253 -19.45 2.35 2.87
CA GLY A 253 -18.12 2.44 2.27
C GLY A 253 -17.20 3.48 2.94
N MET A 254 -16.11 3.80 2.23
CA MET A 254 -15.06 4.70 2.67
C MET A 254 -15.55 6.13 2.95
N VAL A 255 -15.04 6.74 4.02
CA VAL A 255 -15.33 8.13 4.42
C VAL A 255 -14.02 8.80 4.86
N PHE A 256 -13.80 10.04 4.43
CA PHE A 256 -12.67 10.84 4.92
C PHE A 256 -13.06 11.69 6.12
N TRP A 257 -12.24 11.66 7.17
CA TRP A 257 -12.51 12.39 8.42
C TRP A 257 -11.59 13.61 8.62
N TYR A 258 -10.34 13.51 8.17
CA TYR A 258 -9.28 14.46 8.54
C TYR A 258 -8.81 15.37 7.39
N SER A 259 -9.22 15.06 6.16
CA SER A 259 -8.73 15.73 4.96
C SER A 259 -9.75 15.64 3.84
N LYS A 260 -9.67 16.58 2.88
CA LYS A 260 -10.45 16.55 1.64
C LYS A 260 -10.16 15.30 0.80
N THR A 261 -8.94 14.78 0.86
CA THR A 261 -8.52 13.52 0.22
C THR A 261 -7.67 12.72 1.18
N HIS A 262 -7.95 11.41 1.29
CA HIS A 262 -7.25 10.51 2.19
C HIS A 262 -7.20 9.08 1.63
N ASN A 263 -7.07 8.94 0.30
CA ASN A 263 -7.13 7.63 -0.35
C ASN A 263 -6.00 6.73 0.11
N TRP A 264 -4.80 7.30 0.28
CA TRP A 264 -3.59 6.59 0.73
C TRP A 264 -3.80 5.72 1.98
N THR A 265 -4.33 6.30 3.05
CA THR A 265 -4.48 5.64 4.36
C THR A 265 -5.73 4.77 4.44
N SER A 266 -6.79 5.13 3.70
CA SER A 266 -8.05 4.38 3.69
C SER A 266 -8.05 3.21 2.69
N CYS A 267 -7.17 3.22 1.67
CA CYS A 267 -7.20 2.23 0.58
C CYS A 267 -7.09 0.78 1.07
N ALA A 268 -6.30 0.51 2.11
CA ALA A 268 -6.17 -0.82 2.67
C ALA A 268 -7.52 -1.36 3.15
N ALA A 269 -8.33 -0.53 3.82
CA ALA A 269 -9.66 -0.90 4.28
C ALA A 269 -10.64 -1.16 3.13
N VAL A 270 -10.51 -0.46 2.01
CA VAL A 270 -11.28 -0.78 0.79
C VAL A 270 -10.82 -2.12 0.19
N GLY A 271 -9.51 -2.40 0.21
CA GLY A 271 -8.96 -3.72 -0.12
C GLY A 271 -9.53 -4.84 0.75
N ALA A 272 -9.68 -4.58 2.06
CA ALA A 272 -10.31 -5.49 3.01
C ALA A 272 -11.80 -5.71 2.70
N LEU A 273 -12.56 -4.65 2.39
CA LEU A 273 -13.96 -4.74 1.95
C LEU A 273 -14.10 -5.54 0.65
N ARG A 274 -13.15 -5.37 -0.29
CA ARG A 274 -13.08 -6.19 -1.50
C ARG A 274 -12.83 -7.65 -1.16
N GLY A 275 -11.93 -7.93 -0.24
CA GLY A 275 -11.67 -9.29 0.25
C GLY A 275 -12.92 -9.94 0.86
N LEU A 276 -13.68 -9.19 1.67
CA LEU A 276 -14.97 -9.63 2.20
C LEU A 276 -15.96 -9.99 1.09
N TRP A 277 -16.13 -9.12 0.09
CA TRP A 277 -16.99 -9.38 -1.06
C TRP A 277 -16.60 -10.66 -1.83
N GLU A 278 -15.29 -10.88 -2.02
CA GLU A 278 -14.80 -12.05 -2.74
C GLU A 278 -15.01 -13.35 -1.96
N MET A 279 -14.84 -13.33 -0.64
CA MET A 279 -15.07 -14.49 0.24
C MET A 279 -16.55 -14.74 0.55
N GLU A 280 -17.44 -13.80 0.28
CA GLU A 280 -18.86 -13.90 0.66
C GLU A 280 -19.68 -14.75 -0.32
N SER A 281 -20.46 -15.65 0.25
CA SER A 281 -21.40 -16.54 -0.44
C SER A 281 -22.86 -16.14 -0.25
N ASP A 282 -23.20 -15.47 0.85
CA ASP A 282 -24.55 -14.93 1.07
C ASP A 282 -24.81 -13.76 0.10
N ALA A 283 -25.85 -13.89 -0.73
CA ALA A 283 -26.15 -12.90 -1.76
C ALA A 283 -26.49 -11.51 -1.16
N GLY A 284 -27.12 -11.48 0.02
CA GLY A 284 -27.50 -10.25 0.71
C GLY A 284 -26.29 -9.47 1.22
N LEU A 285 -25.38 -10.14 1.93
CA LEU A 285 -24.13 -9.56 2.42
C LEU A 285 -23.17 -9.22 1.27
N LYS A 286 -23.12 -10.06 0.23
CA LYS A 286 -22.33 -9.76 -0.97
C LYS A 286 -22.82 -8.48 -1.65
N SER A 287 -24.13 -8.26 -1.72
CA SER A 287 -24.73 -7.01 -2.22
C SER A 287 -24.35 -5.80 -1.34
N VAL A 288 -24.35 -5.96 -0.02
CA VAL A 288 -23.91 -4.93 0.93
C VAL A 288 -22.47 -4.50 0.65
N TYR A 289 -21.54 -5.44 0.53
CA TYR A 289 -20.14 -5.12 0.25
C TYR A 289 -19.94 -4.51 -1.14
N ALA A 290 -20.71 -4.94 -2.13
CA ALA A 290 -20.68 -4.33 -3.46
C ALA A 290 -21.10 -2.85 -3.44
N LYS A 291 -22.14 -2.50 -2.66
CA LYS A 291 -22.56 -1.09 -2.47
C LYS A 291 -21.49 -0.25 -1.79
N GLY A 292 -20.85 -0.79 -0.75
CA GLY A 292 -19.73 -0.11 -0.08
C GLY A 292 -18.53 0.13 -1.00
N LEU A 293 -18.22 -0.83 -1.88
CA LEU A 293 -17.19 -0.66 -2.90
C LEU A 293 -17.59 0.41 -3.93
N ALA A 294 -18.85 0.45 -4.35
CA ALA A 294 -19.38 1.51 -5.23
C ALA A 294 -19.29 2.90 -4.60
N ALA A 295 -19.68 3.05 -3.33
CA ALA A 295 -19.56 4.30 -2.60
C ALA A 295 -18.09 4.74 -2.45
N SER A 296 -17.20 3.80 -2.12
CA SER A 296 -15.76 4.04 -1.99
C SER A 296 -15.12 4.47 -3.30
N ALA A 297 -15.47 3.81 -4.42
CA ALA A 297 -14.96 4.16 -5.75
C ALA A 297 -15.44 5.54 -6.20
N LYS A 298 -16.72 5.87 -5.95
CA LYS A 298 -17.26 7.21 -6.22
C LYS A 298 -16.44 8.28 -5.50
N LEU A 299 -16.25 8.14 -4.19
CA LEU A 299 -15.46 9.09 -3.38
C LEU A 299 -14.00 9.17 -3.84
N ALA A 300 -13.35 8.02 -4.04
CA ALA A 300 -11.96 7.95 -4.47
C ALA A 300 -11.75 8.62 -5.83
N SER A 301 -12.70 8.46 -6.76
CA SER A 301 -12.59 8.98 -8.13
C SER A 301 -12.43 10.49 -8.21
N GLU A 302 -12.84 11.24 -7.17
CA GLU A 302 -12.66 12.69 -7.06
C GLU A 302 -11.18 13.11 -7.05
N ALA A 303 -10.27 12.20 -6.68
CA ALA A 303 -8.83 12.46 -6.67
C ALA A 303 -8.14 12.14 -8.00
N LEU A 304 -8.76 11.44 -8.95
CA LEU A 304 -8.12 11.08 -10.23
C LEU A 304 -7.60 12.31 -11.00
N PRO A 305 -8.34 13.45 -11.08
CA PRO A 305 -7.85 14.64 -11.78
C PRO A 305 -6.61 15.28 -11.14
N LEU A 306 -6.26 14.95 -9.88
CA LEU A 306 -5.06 15.49 -9.23
C LEU A 306 -3.77 15.04 -9.94
N ALA A 307 -3.78 13.90 -10.62
CA ALA A 307 -2.65 13.43 -11.43
C ALA A 307 -2.19 14.50 -12.43
N GLN A 308 -3.13 15.23 -13.03
CA GLN A 308 -2.84 16.22 -14.07
C GLN A 308 -2.18 17.51 -13.53
N LYS A 309 -2.12 17.66 -12.21
CA LYS A 309 -1.37 18.76 -11.56
C LYS A 309 0.12 18.43 -11.43
N TRP A 310 0.51 17.18 -11.68
CA TRP A 310 1.91 16.80 -11.74
C TRP A 310 2.54 17.24 -13.05
N ASP A 311 3.70 17.90 -12.95
CA ASP A 311 4.55 18.23 -14.08
C ASP A 311 5.74 17.25 -14.15
N ASN A 312 5.82 16.48 -15.24
CA ASN A 312 6.94 15.55 -15.47
C ASN A 312 8.29 16.23 -15.71
N ALA A 313 8.28 17.55 -15.96
CA ALA A 313 9.49 18.37 -16.04
C ALA A 313 9.86 19.01 -14.69
N ASP A 314 9.11 18.77 -13.61
CA ASP A 314 9.41 19.33 -12.31
C ASP A 314 10.80 18.86 -11.83
N THR A 315 11.63 19.81 -11.40
CA THR A 315 13.00 19.59 -10.89
C THR A 315 13.14 19.98 -9.42
N SER A 316 12.04 19.95 -8.66
CA SER A 316 12.05 20.34 -7.25
C SER A 316 13.04 19.48 -6.46
N PRO A 317 13.80 20.06 -5.51
CA PRO A 317 14.74 19.28 -4.71
C PRO A 317 14.07 18.15 -3.91
N PHE A 318 14.76 17.01 -3.86
CA PHE A 318 14.45 15.89 -2.98
C PHE A 318 15.66 15.62 -2.09
N GLU A 319 15.51 15.83 -0.78
CA GLU A 319 16.56 15.47 0.18
C GLU A 319 16.55 13.95 0.40
N MET A 320 17.60 13.29 -0.09
CA MET A 320 17.81 11.84 0.07
C MET A 320 18.33 11.49 1.46
N ASN A 321 19.07 12.41 2.10
CA ASN A 321 19.56 12.21 3.44
C ASN A 321 18.46 12.52 4.47
N TRP A 322 17.62 11.53 4.75
CA TRP A 322 16.57 11.65 5.76
C TRP A 322 17.11 11.94 7.18
N ARG A 323 18.40 11.69 7.46
CA ARG A 323 19.02 11.96 8.77
C ARG A 323 19.09 13.44 9.12
N VAL A 324 18.80 14.35 8.19
CA VAL A 324 18.61 15.78 8.50
C VAL A 324 17.56 15.99 9.60
N MET A 325 16.58 15.09 9.72
CA MET A 325 15.57 15.12 10.79
C MET A 325 16.14 14.83 12.19
N ASN A 326 17.34 14.26 12.28
CA ASN A 326 17.99 13.98 13.57
C ASN A 326 18.39 15.27 14.31
N ALA A 327 18.39 16.43 13.65
CA ALA A 327 18.58 17.73 14.29
C ALA A 327 17.51 18.01 15.37
N GLU A 328 16.33 17.41 15.24
CA GLU A 328 15.21 17.57 16.18
C GLU A 328 15.02 16.34 17.08
N TRP A 329 15.83 15.30 16.87
CA TRP A 329 15.66 14.04 17.57
C TRP A 329 15.89 14.20 19.07
N LYS A 330 15.02 13.54 19.82
CA LYS A 330 15.09 13.40 21.27
C LYS A 330 14.62 11.98 21.64
N PRO A 331 15.07 11.40 22.76
CA PRO A 331 14.57 10.11 23.21
C PRO A 331 13.04 10.10 23.32
N GLN A 332 12.42 8.98 22.93
CA GLN A 332 10.98 8.78 23.02
C GLN A 332 10.70 7.48 23.77
N THR A 333 9.81 7.53 24.75
CA THR A 333 9.42 6.40 25.59
C THR A 333 7.95 6.02 25.44
N THR A 334 7.17 6.88 24.80
CA THR A 334 5.76 6.63 24.50
C THR A 334 5.46 6.84 23.02
N GLU A 335 4.39 6.21 22.57
CA GLU A 335 3.87 6.37 21.21
C GLU A 335 3.57 7.84 20.88
N LYS A 336 2.94 8.54 21.83
CA LYS A 336 2.59 9.95 21.70
C LYS A 336 3.83 10.83 21.49
N GLU A 337 4.90 10.61 22.26
CA GLU A 337 6.16 11.35 22.09
C GLU A 337 6.80 11.12 20.72
N ALA A 338 6.77 9.87 20.24
CA ALA A 338 7.28 9.52 18.91
C ALA A 338 6.45 10.18 17.80
N GLN A 339 5.12 10.21 17.93
CA GLN A 339 4.24 10.89 16.98
C GLN A 339 4.45 12.41 17.01
N GLU A 340 4.53 13.03 18.18
CA GLU A 340 4.78 14.47 18.31
C GLU A 340 6.12 14.87 17.67
N LEU A 341 7.18 14.07 17.90
CA LEU A 341 8.47 14.28 17.25
C LEU A 341 8.35 14.18 15.72
N ALA A 342 7.72 13.12 15.21
CA ALA A 342 7.56 12.91 13.78
C ALA A 342 6.78 14.04 13.08
N MET A 343 5.82 14.66 13.78
CA MET A 343 5.06 15.81 13.28
C MET A 343 5.85 17.12 13.26
N VAL A 344 6.86 17.27 14.11
CA VAL A 344 7.83 18.38 14.02
C VAL A 344 8.76 18.12 12.82
N GLN A 345 9.29 16.90 12.73
CA GLN A 345 10.21 16.49 11.68
C GLN A 345 9.67 16.66 10.27
N ILE A 346 8.42 16.26 10.01
CA ILE A 346 7.84 16.40 8.67
C ILE A 346 7.77 17.88 8.23
N LYS A 347 7.50 18.81 9.15
CA LYS A 347 7.41 20.25 8.83
C LYS A 347 8.76 20.80 8.39
N SER A 348 9.84 20.41 9.08
CA SER A 348 11.19 20.84 8.72
C SER A 348 11.70 20.12 7.47
N PHE A 349 11.42 18.82 7.37
CA PHE A 349 11.87 18.02 6.24
C PHE A 349 11.26 18.46 4.91
N LEU A 350 9.97 18.84 4.89
CA LEU A 350 9.32 19.38 3.70
C LEU A 350 9.94 20.67 3.18
N LYS A 351 10.64 21.45 4.02
CA LYS A 351 11.33 22.68 3.58
C LYS A 351 12.56 22.37 2.72
N VAL A 352 13.26 21.28 3.04
CA VAL A 352 14.47 20.85 2.31
C VAL A 352 14.16 19.80 1.23
N ALA A 353 12.97 19.20 1.27
CA ALA A 353 12.51 18.19 0.32
C ALA A 353 11.11 18.49 -0.27
N PRO A 354 10.91 19.66 -0.91
CA PRO A 354 9.59 20.07 -1.44
C PRO A 354 9.00 19.08 -2.46
N ARG A 355 9.85 18.30 -3.16
CA ARG A 355 9.42 17.24 -4.06
C ARG A 355 8.53 16.19 -3.37
N ARG A 356 8.77 15.90 -2.08
CA ARG A 356 7.96 14.95 -1.30
C ARG A 356 6.49 15.38 -1.21
N GLY A 357 6.25 16.67 -0.92
CA GLY A 357 4.91 17.23 -0.86
C GLY A 357 4.17 17.15 -2.20
N LYS A 358 4.89 17.34 -3.32
CA LYS A 358 4.31 17.23 -4.66
C LYS A 358 4.00 15.78 -5.03
N GLU A 359 4.93 14.84 -4.81
CA GLU A 359 4.70 13.42 -5.11
C GLU A 359 3.56 12.82 -4.28
N THR A 360 3.51 13.15 -2.98
CA THR A 360 2.40 12.71 -2.13
C THR A 360 1.05 13.28 -2.59
N ALA A 361 0.97 14.55 -2.98
CA ALA A 361 -0.29 15.16 -3.40
C ALA A 361 -0.77 14.73 -4.80
N PHE A 362 0.15 14.60 -5.76
CA PHE A 362 -0.20 14.49 -7.18
C PHE A 362 0.12 13.14 -7.81
N ILE A 363 0.74 12.21 -7.07
CA ILE A 363 1.05 10.85 -7.54
C ILE A 363 0.38 9.85 -6.61
N ARG A 364 0.74 9.89 -5.32
CA ARG A 364 0.25 8.92 -4.32
C ARG A 364 -1.27 8.92 -4.19
N GLU A 365 -1.87 10.08 -3.94
CA GLU A 365 -3.33 10.18 -3.79
C GLU A 365 -4.09 9.71 -5.05
N PRO A 366 -3.79 10.20 -6.28
CA PRO A 366 -4.46 9.70 -7.49
C PRO A 366 -4.14 8.25 -7.84
N ALA A 367 -2.93 7.74 -7.55
CA ALA A 367 -2.59 6.33 -7.79
C ALA A 367 -3.38 5.39 -6.85
N ALA A 368 -3.47 5.73 -5.56
CA ALA A 368 -4.31 5.01 -4.61
C ALA A 368 -5.80 5.06 -5.02
N ALA A 369 -6.28 6.22 -5.47
CA ALA A 369 -7.64 6.37 -5.98
C ALA A 369 -7.91 5.50 -7.22
N ALA A 370 -6.98 5.46 -8.16
CA ALA A 370 -7.06 4.62 -9.35
C ALA A 370 -7.22 3.14 -8.96
N TRP A 371 -6.41 2.65 -8.03
CA TRP A 371 -6.55 1.28 -7.54
C TRP A 371 -7.88 1.04 -6.83
N ILE A 372 -8.30 1.92 -5.91
CA ILE A 372 -9.60 1.81 -5.22
C ILE A 372 -10.76 1.68 -6.21
N VAL A 373 -10.78 2.50 -7.27
CA VAL A 373 -11.81 2.44 -8.31
C VAL A 373 -11.85 1.07 -8.98
N THR A 374 -10.70 0.46 -9.24
CA THR A 374 -10.64 -0.89 -9.84
C THR A 374 -11.04 -2.03 -8.89
N LEU A 375 -11.29 -1.74 -7.61
CA LEU A 375 -11.87 -2.70 -6.67
C LEU A 375 -13.39 -2.84 -6.84
N LEU A 376 -14.03 -2.09 -7.74
CA LEU A 376 -15.43 -2.28 -8.11
C LEU A 376 -15.69 -3.72 -8.61
N PRO A 377 -16.74 -4.38 -8.12
CA PRO A 377 -17.17 -5.68 -8.67
C PRO A 377 -18.04 -5.52 -9.92
N ASP A 378 -18.77 -4.41 -10.05
CA ASP A 378 -19.64 -4.13 -11.18
C ASP A 378 -18.82 -3.65 -12.39
N ALA A 379 -18.83 -4.46 -13.45
CA ALA A 379 -18.13 -4.19 -14.69
C ALA A 379 -18.63 -2.94 -15.43
N ALA A 380 -19.94 -2.67 -15.39
CA ALA A 380 -20.54 -1.52 -16.06
C ALA A 380 -20.15 -0.22 -15.36
N LEU A 381 -20.20 -0.19 -14.02
CA LEU A 381 -19.72 0.95 -13.24
C LEU A 381 -18.21 1.17 -13.42
N LEU A 382 -17.41 0.09 -13.40
CA LEU A 382 -15.96 0.19 -13.61
C LEU A 382 -15.62 0.79 -15.00
N LYS A 383 -16.35 0.40 -16.05
CA LYS A 383 -16.17 0.96 -17.41
C LYS A 383 -16.38 2.48 -17.45
N GLN A 384 -17.28 3.04 -16.63
CA GLN A 384 -17.51 4.48 -16.56
C GLN A 384 -16.29 5.25 -16.02
N HIS A 385 -15.49 4.61 -15.16
CA HIS A 385 -14.29 5.23 -14.58
C HIS A 385 -12.99 4.93 -15.33
N ARG A 386 -12.99 3.95 -16.27
CA ARG A 386 -11.79 3.48 -16.98
C ARG A 386 -10.95 4.61 -17.54
N ALA A 387 -11.55 5.55 -18.28
CA ALA A 387 -10.81 6.64 -18.92
C ALA A 387 -10.08 7.53 -17.89
N GLY A 388 -10.64 7.72 -16.68
CA GLY A 388 -9.98 8.46 -15.61
C GLY A 388 -8.80 7.69 -15.02
N VAL A 389 -8.95 6.38 -14.80
CA VAL A 389 -7.89 5.50 -14.31
C VAL A 389 -6.74 5.40 -15.31
N GLU A 390 -7.05 5.19 -16.60
CA GLU A 390 -6.06 5.11 -17.67
C GLU A 390 -5.26 6.40 -17.83
N LYS A 391 -5.90 7.56 -17.67
CA LYS A 391 -5.20 8.85 -17.64
C LYS A 391 -4.20 8.95 -16.50
N VAL A 392 -4.52 8.45 -15.31
CA VAL A 392 -3.56 8.42 -14.19
C VAL A 392 -2.36 7.54 -14.52
N ILE A 393 -2.60 6.34 -15.05
CA ILE A 393 -1.54 5.38 -15.39
C ILE A 393 -0.63 5.93 -16.51
N ALA A 394 -1.20 6.58 -17.52
CA ALA A 394 -0.41 7.07 -18.66
C ALA A 394 0.31 8.40 -18.39
N HIS A 395 0.04 9.08 -17.26
CA HIS A 395 0.51 10.45 -17.05
C HIS A 395 1.98 10.56 -16.66
N TYR A 396 2.49 9.67 -15.81
CA TYR A 396 3.76 9.90 -15.13
C TYR A 396 4.98 9.40 -15.90
N ASP A 397 6.07 10.16 -15.85
CA ASP A 397 7.41 9.66 -16.12
C ASP A 397 7.95 8.94 -14.87
N TYR A 398 7.65 7.64 -14.78
CA TYR A 398 8.01 6.81 -13.62
C TYR A 398 9.51 6.78 -13.33
N THR A 399 10.35 7.03 -14.33
CA THR A 399 11.82 7.04 -14.18
C THR A 399 12.33 8.26 -13.40
N LYS A 400 11.48 9.26 -13.15
CA LYS A 400 11.81 10.52 -12.45
C LYS A 400 11.11 10.68 -11.10
N LEU A 401 10.41 9.66 -10.63
CA LEU A 401 9.77 9.67 -9.31
C LEU A 401 10.75 9.17 -8.25
N TYR A 402 10.77 9.83 -7.10
CA TYR A 402 11.61 9.43 -5.98
C TYR A 402 10.92 8.40 -5.07
N TYR A 403 9.60 8.50 -4.92
CA TYR A 403 8.83 7.56 -4.13
C TYR A 403 8.29 6.39 -4.96
N SER A 404 8.23 5.21 -4.35
CA SER A 404 7.58 4.01 -4.91
C SER A 404 6.05 4.08 -4.86
N GLN A 405 5.47 5.13 -4.26
CA GLN A 405 4.04 5.30 -3.98
C GLN A 405 3.13 5.39 -5.22
N PHE A 406 3.70 5.26 -6.43
CA PHE A 406 2.96 5.01 -7.66
C PHE A 406 2.61 3.54 -7.88
N PHE A 407 3.09 2.59 -7.05
CA PHE A 407 2.96 1.14 -7.29
C PHE A 407 1.53 0.64 -7.57
N TRP A 408 0.51 1.34 -7.07
CA TRP A 408 -0.90 1.05 -7.33
C TRP A 408 -1.31 1.13 -8.80
N VAL A 409 -0.61 1.89 -9.62
CA VAL A 409 -0.95 2.04 -11.05
C VAL A 409 -0.87 0.70 -11.77
N GLU A 410 0.05 -0.19 -11.37
CA GLU A 410 0.15 -1.53 -11.93
C GLU A 410 -1.03 -2.40 -11.49
N ALA A 411 -1.42 -2.36 -10.21
CA ALA A 411 -2.59 -3.10 -9.73
C ALA A 411 -3.87 -2.63 -10.44
N ALA A 412 -4.01 -1.31 -10.65
CA ALA A 412 -5.14 -0.75 -11.38
C ALA A 412 -5.16 -1.23 -12.85
N TRP A 413 -4.01 -1.19 -13.53
CA TRP A 413 -3.90 -1.69 -14.91
C TRP A 413 -4.23 -3.18 -15.01
N GLU A 414 -3.63 -4.04 -14.18
CA GLU A 414 -3.85 -5.49 -14.25
C GLU A 414 -5.33 -5.84 -14.02
N ARG A 415 -6.01 -5.13 -13.10
CA ARG A 415 -7.46 -5.28 -12.89
C ARG A 415 -8.30 -4.87 -14.10
N LEU A 416 -7.97 -3.75 -14.76
CA LEU A 416 -8.64 -3.32 -15.99
C LEU A 416 -8.40 -4.32 -17.13
N SER A 417 -7.16 -4.79 -17.29
CA SER A 417 -6.81 -5.72 -18.39
C SER A 417 -7.54 -7.06 -18.27
N LEU A 418 -7.75 -7.56 -17.04
CA LEU A 418 -8.49 -8.80 -16.79
C LEU A 418 -10.00 -8.64 -16.99
N LEU A 419 -10.53 -7.40 -16.96
CA LEU A 419 -11.91 -7.14 -17.33
C LEU A 419 -12.14 -7.36 -18.82
N ASP A 420 -11.16 -7.03 -19.65
CA ASP A 420 -11.25 -7.15 -21.12
C ASP A 420 -11.08 -8.60 -21.60
N ALA A 421 -10.46 -9.45 -20.77
CA ALA A 421 -10.26 -10.87 -21.05
C ALA A 421 -11.47 -11.76 -20.69
N ARG A 422 -12.54 -11.17 -20.13
CA ARG A 422 -13.80 -11.85 -19.75
C ARG A 422 -14.91 -11.41 -20.67
#